data_AF-A0A017HLY6-F1
#
_entry.id   AF-A0A017HLY6-F1
#
_cell.length_a   1.000
_cell.length_b   1.000
_cell.length_c   1.000
_cell.angle_alpha   90.00
_cell.angle_beta   90.00
_cell.angle_gamma   90.00
#
_symmetry.space_group_name_H-M   'P 1'
#
loop_
_entity.id
_entity.type
_entity.pdbx_description
1 polymer ?
#
loop_
_entity_poly.entity_id
_entity_poly.type
_entity_poly.pdbx_seq_one_letter_code
_entity_poly.pdbx_strand_id
1 'polypeptide(L)' 'MHFACARTGRVTSHREAHYGAIGRGGVRLESLRTAVEMIEEMLE' A
#
# COMPACT_ATOMS: atom_id res chain seq x y z
N MET A 1 -1.14 8.17 -4.62
CA MET A 1 -1.40 7.72 -3.24
C MET A 1 -0.08 7.30 -2.62
N HIS A 2 0.21 7.76 -1.41
CA HIS A 2 1.38 7.30 -0.67
C HIS A 2 0.96 6.33 0.42
N PHE A 3 1.74 5.28 0.57
CA PHE A 3 1.58 4.25 1.59
C PHE A 3 2.86 4.18 2.42
N ALA A 4 2.69 3.88 3.71
CA ALA A 4 3.77 3.50 4.59
C ALA A 4 3.32 2.30 5.43
N CYS A 5 4.20 1.31 5.58
CA CYS A 5 3.96 0.14 6.41
C CYS A 5 5.15 -0.02 7.37
N ALA A 6 4.85 -0.05 8.67
CA ALA A 6 5.84 -0.16 9.73
C ALA A 6 5.56 -1.39 10.59
N ARG A 7 6.61 -2.12 10.95
CA ARG A 7 6.55 -3.29 11.84
C ARG A 7 7.76 -3.26 12.78
N THR A 8 7.56 -3.63 14.04
CA THR A 8 8.67 -3.75 15.02
C THR A 8 9.77 -4.66 14.49
N GLY A 9 11.02 -4.19 14.55
CA GLY A 9 12.18 -4.94 14.07
C GLY A 9 12.39 -4.90 12.56
N ARG A 10 11.61 -4.11 11.80
CA ARG A 10 11.79 -3.88 10.36
C ARG A 10 11.91 -2.40 10.04
N VAL A 11 12.55 -2.12 8.90
CA VAL A 11 12.58 -0.78 8.32
C VAL A 11 11.18 -0.45 7.79
N THR A 12 10.67 0.74 8.10
CA THR A 12 9.42 1.24 7.53
C THR A 12 9.52 1.27 5.99
N SER A 13 8.61 0.58 5.31
CA SER A 13 8.51 0.62 3.85
C SER A 13 7.59 1.76 3.42
N HIS A 14 7.99 2.49 2.38
CA HIS A 14 7.20 3.54 1.75
C HIS A 14 7.00 3.19 0.27
N ARG A 15 5.79 3.45 -0.24
CA ARG A 15 5.45 3.24 -1.64
C ARG A 15 4.56 4.36 -2.14
N GLU A 16 4.89 4.87 -3.31
CA GLU A 16 4.01 5.76 -4.07
C GLU A 16 3.34 4.98 -5.20
N ALA A 17 2.01 5.08 -5.29
CA ALA A 17 1.22 4.43 -6.32
C ALA A 17 0.37 5.46 -7.08
N HIS A 18 0.41 5.40 -8.41
CA HIS A 18 -0.36 6.25 -9.31
C HIS A 18 -1.39 5.40 -10.05
N TYR A 19 -2.61 5.31 -9.50
CA TYR A 19 -3.69 4.48 -10.08
C TYR A 19 -4.42 5.10 -11.28
N GLY A 20 -4.11 6.36 -11.63
CA GLY A 20 -4.79 7.07 -12.69
C GLY A 20 -6.26 7.39 -12.40
N ALA A 21 -7.02 7.72 -13.45
CA ALA A 21 -8.40 8.20 -13.37
C ALA A 21 -9.44 7.07 -13.33
N ILE A 22 -9.29 6.11 -12.41
CA ILE A 22 -10.20 4.95 -12.27
C ILE A 22 -11.42 5.20 -11.35
N GLY A 23 -11.66 6.47 -10.99
CA GLY A 23 -12.74 6.89 -10.11
C GLY A 23 -12.53 6.50 -8.65
N ARG A 24 -13.38 7.05 -7.77
CA ARG A 24 -13.23 6.91 -6.31
C ARG A 24 -13.28 5.46 -5.83
N GLY A 25 -14.17 4.65 -6.39
CA GLY A 25 -14.33 3.24 -6.02
C GLY A 25 -13.10 2.41 -6.39
N GLY A 26 -12.62 2.56 -7.64
CA GLY A 26 -11.41 1.89 -8.13
C GLY A 26 -10.17 2.27 -7.33
N VAL A 27 -9.94 3.58 -7.11
CA VAL A 27 -8.79 4.05 -6.32
C VAL A 27 -8.77 3.44 -4.93
N ARG A 28 -9.93 3.31 -4.26
CA ARG A 28 -10.02 2.72 -2.93
C ARG A 28 -9.73 1.22 -2.93
N LEU A 29 -10.23 0.48 -3.92
CA LEU A 29 -9.98 -0.96 -4.01
C LEU A 29 -8.50 -1.24 -4.26
N GLU A 30 -7.89 -0.52 -5.20
CA GLU A 30 -6.46 -0.66 -5.49
C GLU A 30 -5.58 -0.23 -4.32
N SER A 31 -6.01 0.81 -3.58
CA SER A 31 -5.31 1.20 -2.35
C SER A 31 -5.32 0.11 -1.28
N LEU A 32 -6.43 -0.62 -1.13
CA LEU A 32 -6.53 -1.74 -0.19
C LEU A 32 -5.66 -2.91 -0.63
N ARG A 33 -5.60 -3.23 -1.94
CA ARG A 33 -4.71 -4.27 -2.46
C ARG A 33 -3.25 -3.95 -2.13
N THR A 34 -2.78 -2.75 -2.50
CA THR A 34 -1.40 -2.32 -2.22
C THR A 34 -1.08 -2.34 -0.71
N ALA A 35 -2.03 -1.92 0.15
CA ALA A 35 -1.81 -1.96 1.59
C ALA A 35 -1.65 -3.40 2.13
N VAL A 36 -2.46 -4.35 1.66
CA VAL A 36 -2.36 -5.76 2.07
C VAL A 36 -1.05 -6.37 1.58
N GLU A 37 -0.66 -6.12 0.32
CA GLU A 37 0.62 -6.57 -0.23
C GLU A 37 1.79 -6.05 0.63
N MET A 38 1.78 -4.77 1.00
CA MET A 38 2.82 -4.21 1.88
C MET A 38 2.82 -4.79 3.30
N ILE A 39 1.68 -5.29 3.79
CA ILE A 39 1.61 -5.99 5.08
C ILE A 39 2.18 -7.40 4.92
N GLU A 40 1.86 -8.12 3.84
CA GLU A 40 2.39 -9.45 3.53
C GLU A 40 3.92 -9.42 3.37
N GLU A 41 4.46 -8.45 2.64
CA GLU A 41 5.92 -8.20 2.51
C GLU A 41 6.61 -7.97 3.87
N MET A 42 5.87 -7.44 4.86
CA MET A 42 6.42 -7.26 6.21
C MET A 42 6.43 -8.55 7.02
N LEU A 43 5.71 -9.60 6.61
CA LEU A 43 5.63 -10.88 7.31
C LEU A 43 6.79 -11.83 6.97
N GLU A 44 7.25 -11.81 5.72
CA GLU A 44 8.40 -12.59 5.19
C GLU A 44 9.74 -12.07 5.71
#